data_AF-A0A929I117-F1
#
_entry.id   AF-A0A929I117-F1
#
_cell.length_a   1.000
_cell.length_b   1.000
_cell.length_c   1.000
_cell.angle_alpha   90.00
_cell.angle_beta   90.00
_cell.angle_gamma   90.00
#
_symmetry.space_group_name_H-M   'P 1'
#
loop_
_entity.id
_entity.type
_entity.pdbx_description
1 polymer ?
#
loop_
_entity_poly.entity_id
_entity_poly.type
_entity_poly.pdbx_seq_one_letter_code
_entity_poly.pdbx_strand_id
1 'polypeptide(L)'
;MIEYFESICYQLFSPTGKADILPIFNPAEQLTETSNEPEDIARQLNAAFLILLAGSKHPQFEKAQAVLQRATNSDEWSYVAQFYLSAKDRIGHEIENATASDPNLAEGIKNLSRILESADQESKASQVTEEIWKLFFPEGVGLTSSPKKSIRSLREKRAVKISRPNPKPIIDPAAEILFSSNVLLTLPPASPTDDRLPFSDNLKQKLHRASREPQLYWYDHPIHIGVQPQNNELLYGLRGLEEALAFERRRGTTAKTASMTCILSASVTLAGLHEIARPYIEEELSRADFLKHIDVYVFTEDDTDRIINEVLVAAALQFLNAPEAENELAMFGVDGEYGRHFSFLKAMAAFWNVFVDPRIAATFKIDLDQVFPQQILVEQTGASAFEHFMTSLWGAHGTD
;
A
#
# COMPACT_ATOMS: atom_id res chain seq x y z
N MET A 1 -15.52 10.51 -27.87
CA MET A 1 -14.57 9.51 -27.32
C MET A 1 -15.21 8.75 -26.17
N ILE A 2 -15.87 9.46 -25.26
CA ILE A 2 -16.62 8.85 -24.16
C ILE A 2 -17.58 7.74 -24.60
N GLU A 3 -18.30 7.91 -25.71
CA GLU A 3 -19.20 6.87 -26.24
C GLU A 3 -18.51 5.54 -26.56
N TYR A 4 -17.26 5.57 -27.05
CA TYR A 4 -16.49 4.35 -27.31
C TYR A 4 -16.03 3.69 -26.01
N PHE A 5 -15.67 4.50 -25.01
CA PHE A 5 -15.32 4.01 -23.68
C PHE A 5 -16.52 3.40 -22.95
N GLU A 6 -17.68 4.06 -23.00
CA GLU A 6 -18.94 3.53 -22.49
C GLU A 6 -19.33 2.25 -23.22
N SER A 7 -19.13 2.16 -24.54
CA SER A 7 -19.34 0.92 -25.31
C SER A 7 -18.44 -0.22 -24.81
N ILE A 8 -17.17 0.04 -24.52
CA ILE A 8 -16.27 -0.96 -23.92
C ILE A 8 -16.82 -1.41 -22.56
N CYS A 9 -17.12 -0.47 -21.66
CA CYS A 9 -17.66 -0.77 -20.34
C CYS A 9 -18.97 -1.57 -20.44
N TYR A 10 -19.85 -1.22 -21.37
CA TYR A 10 -21.08 -1.94 -21.65
C TYR A 10 -20.81 -3.39 -22.02
N GLN A 11 -19.87 -3.67 -22.93
CA GLN A 11 -19.55 -5.05 -23.30
C GLN A 11 -18.91 -5.85 -22.15
N LEU A 12 -18.10 -5.20 -21.31
CA LEU A 12 -17.47 -5.85 -20.14
C LEU A 12 -18.48 -6.12 -19.01
N PHE A 13 -19.50 -5.27 -18.88
CA PHE A 13 -20.52 -5.29 -17.83
C PHE A 13 -21.91 -5.70 -18.30
N SER A 14 -22.04 -6.30 -19.49
CA SER A 14 -23.35 -6.57 -20.10
C SER A 14 -24.10 -7.71 -19.38
N PRO A 15 -25.44 -7.61 -19.24
CA PRO A 15 -26.29 -8.70 -18.76
C PRO A 15 -26.55 -9.78 -19.82
N THR A 16 -26.21 -9.54 -21.08
CA THR A 16 -26.46 -10.50 -22.17
C THR A 16 -25.39 -11.58 -22.15
N GLY A 17 -25.75 -12.77 -21.68
CA GLY A 17 -24.89 -13.95 -21.53
C GLY A 17 -24.28 -14.50 -22.82
N LYS A 18 -23.31 -13.78 -23.42
CA LYS A 18 -22.24 -14.38 -24.21
C LYS A 18 -21.30 -15.10 -23.24
N ALA A 19 -21.81 -16.17 -22.64
CA ALA A 19 -21.36 -16.74 -21.36
C ALA A 19 -19.93 -17.32 -21.35
N ASP A 20 -19.21 -17.28 -22.49
CA ASP A 20 -17.85 -17.81 -22.58
C ASP A 20 -16.83 -16.80 -23.14
N ILE A 21 -17.23 -15.54 -23.40
CA ILE A 21 -16.33 -14.53 -24.00
C ILE A 21 -16.43 -13.15 -23.34
N LEU A 22 -17.63 -12.57 -23.12
CA LEU A 22 -17.81 -11.14 -22.80
C LEU A 22 -19.16 -10.90 -22.09
N PRO A 23 -19.26 -11.24 -20.79
CA PRO A 23 -18.93 -10.24 -19.77
C PRO A 23 -17.92 -10.73 -18.72
N ILE A 24 -17.08 -9.81 -18.23
CA ILE A 24 -16.18 -10.07 -17.09
C ILE A 24 -17.00 -10.17 -15.80
N PHE A 25 -18.06 -9.37 -15.69
CA PHE A 25 -18.92 -9.28 -14.52
C PHE A 25 -20.30 -8.74 -14.92
N ASN A 26 -21.38 -9.32 -14.41
CA ASN A 26 -22.73 -8.80 -14.62
C ASN A 26 -23.22 -8.03 -13.38
N PRO A 27 -23.09 -6.68 -13.32
CA PRO A 27 -23.56 -5.89 -12.18
C PRO A 27 -25.09 -5.91 -12.04
N ALA A 28 -25.84 -6.24 -13.10
CA ALA A 28 -27.30 -6.18 -13.09
C ALA A 28 -27.94 -7.14 -12.08
N GLU A 29 -27.28 -8.26 -11.81
CA GLU A 29 -27.70 -9.26 -10.82
C GLU A 29 -27.62 -8.73 -9.39
N GLN A 30 -26.82 -7.68 -9.16
CA GLN A 30 -26.62 -7.10 -7.84
C GLN A 30 -27.58 -5.92 -7.56
N LEU A 31 -28.36 -5.48 -8.56
CA LEU A 31 -29.44 -4.50 -8.38
C LEU A 31 -30.76 -5.16 -7.96
N THR A 32 -30.71 -5.96 -6.90
CA THR A 32 -31.91 -6.54 -6.28
C THR A 32 -32.56 -5.52 -5.35
N GLU A 33 -33.89 -5.46 -5.39
CA GLU A 33 -34.66 -4.67 -4.45
C GLU A 33 -35.00 -5.58 -3.27
N THR A 34 -34.55 -5.25 -2.05
CA THR A 34 -35.25 -5.48 -0.76
C THR A 34 -34.33 -5.55 0.47
N SER A 35 -33.00 -5.60 0.34
CA SER A 35 -32.13 -5.69 1.52
C SER A 35 -31.78 -4.32 2.08
N ASN A 36 -31.87 -4.20 3.41
CA ASN A 36 -31.41 -3.05 4.20
C ASN A 36 -30.07 -3.33 4.90
N GLU A 37 -29.45 -4.48 4.64
CA GLU A 37 -28.16 -4.80 5.23
C GLU A 37 -27.06 -3.91 4.60
N PRO A 38 -26.17 -3.29 5.39
CA PRO A 38 -25.12 -2.39 4.89
C PRO A 38 -24.28 -2.98 3.75
N GLU A 39 -23.94 -4.27 3.83
CA GLU A 39 -23.17 -4.98 2.81
C GLU A 39 -23.92 -5.07 1.46
N ASP A 40 -25.23 -5.28 1.50
CA ASP A 40 -26.06 -5.36 0.30
C ASP A 40 -26.28 -3.98 -0.32
N ILE A 41 -26.38 -2.93 0.51
CA ILE A 41 -26.43 -1.54 0.04
C ILE A 41 -25.12 -1.18 -0.65
N ALA A 42 -23.97 -1.45 -0.02
CA ALA A 42 -22.65 -1.22 -0.62
C ALA A 42 -22.51 -1.95 -1.97
N ARG A 43 -22.95 -3.22 -2.03
CA ARG A 43 -22.94 -4.02 -3.26
C ARG A 43 -23.81 -3.39 -4.35
N GLN A 44 -25.01 -2.92 -4.02
CA GLN A 44 -25.90 -2.22 -4.94
C GLN A 44 -25.31 -0.91 -5.46
N LEU A 45 -24.66 -0.12 -4.59
CA LEU A 45 -24.02 1.14 -4.99
C LEU A 45 -22.87 0.89 -5.97
N ASN A 46 -22.03 -0.13 -5.70
CA ASN A 46 -20.95 -0.53 -6.59
C ASN A 46 -21.48 -0.98 -7.96
N ALA A 47 -22.51 -1.83 -7.95
CA ALA A 47 -23.16 -2.31 -9.18
C ALA A 47 -23.78 -1.17 -9.99
N ALA A 48 -24.47 -0.25 -9.32
CA ALA A 48 -25.06 0.93 -9.95
C ALA A 48 -23.98 1.78 -10.60
N PHE A 49 -22.85 2.01 -9.93
CA PHE A 49 -21.73 2.77 -10.49
C PHE A 49 -21.15 2.13 -11.77
N LEU A 50 -20.91 0.81 -11.77
CA LEU A 50 -20.42 0.09 -12.96
C LEU A 50 -21.41 0.20 -14.14
N ILE A 51 -22.71 0.11 -13.86
CA ILE A 51 -23.77 0.29 -14.87
C ILE A 51 -23.76 1.73 -15.42
N LEU A 52 -23.51 2.74 -14.57
CA LEU A 52 -23.40 4.13 -15.02
C LEU A 52 -22.19 4.35 -15.94
N LEU A 53 -21.08 3.65 -15.71
CA LEU A 53 -19.90 3.69 -16.59
C LEU A 53 -20.15 3.01 -17.94
N ALA A 54 -21.07 2.05 -18.01
CA ALA A 54 -21.53 1.42 -19.26
C ALA A 54 -22.42 2.34 -20.12
N GLY A 55 -22.80 3.52 -19.61
CA GLY A 55 -23.57 4.51 -20.35
C GLY A 55 -25.05 4.17 -20.54
N SER A 56 -25.79 5.10 -21.16
CA SER A 56 -27.26 5.07 -21.28
C SER A 56 -27.82 3.91 -22.10
N LYS A 57 -26.98 3.21 -22.87
CA LYS A 57 -27.36 2.01 -23.62
C LYS A 57 -27.56 0.79 -22.71
N HIS A 58 -27.07 0.82 -21.47
CA HIS A 58 -27.27 -0.28 -20.54
C HIS A 58 -28.76 -0.39 -20.12
N PRO A 59 -29.40 -1.57 -20.20
CA PRO A 59 -30.85 -1.71 -19.92
C PRO A 59 -31.28 -1.23 -18.53
N GLN A 60 -30.36 -1.27 -17.56
CA GLN A 60 -30.60 -0.83 -16.18
C GLN A 60 -30.03 0.55 -15.84
N PHE A 61 -29.59 1.34 -16.83
CA PHE A 61 -28.94 2.63 -16.59
C PHE A 61 -29.79 3.57 -15.71
N GLU A 62 -31.05 3.78 -16.08
CA GLU A 62 -31.97 4.63 -15.30
C GLU A 62 -32.20 4.12 -13.88
N LYS A 63 -32.31 2.79 -13.72
CA LYS A 63 -32.47 2.15 -12.40
C LYS A 63 -31.23 2.39 -11.53
N ALA A 64 -30.05 2.16 -12.09
CA ALA A 64 -28.77 2.38 -11.41
C ALA A 64 -28.60 3.84 -11.00
N GLN A 65 -28.96 4.77 -11.89
CA GLN A 65 -28.88 6.20 -11.61
C GLN A 65 -29.83 6.58 -10.46
N ALA A 66 -31.05 6.07 -10.47
CA ALA A 66 -32.02 6.27 -9.39
C ALA A 66 -31.55 5.68 -8.05
N VAL A 67 -30.84 4.53 -8.05
CA VAL A 67 -30.25 3.96 -6.83
C VAL A 67 -29.24 4.91 -6.22
N LEU A 68 -28.27 5.40 -7.00
CA LEU A 68 -27.26 6.34 -6.51
C LEU A 68 -27.89 7.67 -6.09
N GLN A 69 -28.81 8.23 -6.89
CA GLN A 69 -29.50 9.47 -6.55
C GLN A 69 -30.30 9.35 -5.25
N ARG A 70 -31.01 8.25 -5.02
CA ARG A 70 -31.70 8.03 -3.73
C ARG A 70 -30.70 7.96 -2.58
N ALA A 71 -29.59 7.24 -2.77
CA ALA A 71 -28.55 7.13 -1.76
C ALA A 71 -27.87 8.46 -1.42
N THR A 72 -27.86 9.45 -2.32
CA THR A 72 -27.36 10.80 -1.98
C THR A 72 -28.13 11.49 -0.85
N ASN A 73 -29.39 11.08 -0.60
CA ASN A 73 -30.22 11.58 0.49
C ASN A 73 -30.19 10.68 1.73
N SER A 74 -29.34 9.64 1.75
CA SER A 74 -29.15 8.77 2.91
C SER A 74 -28.21 9.41 3.92
N ASP A 75 -28.54 9.32 5.21
CA ASP A 75 -27.66 9.77 6.29
C ASP A 75 -26.30 9.03 6.28
N GLU A 76 -26.30 7.74 5.91
CA GLU A 76 -25.12 6.88 5.94
C GLU A 76 -24.38 6.83 4.59
N TRP A 77 -25.11 6.79 3.47
CA TRP A 77 -24.53 6.49 2.15
C TRP A 77 -24.38 7.70 1.22
N SER A 78 -24.77 8.90 1.68
CA SER A 78 -24.74 10.12 0.86
C SER A 78 -23.37 10.41 0.27
N TYR A 79 -22.32 10.31 1.09
CA TYR A 79 -20.95 10.57 0.65
C TYR A 79 -20.50 9.63 -0.46
N VAL A 80 -20.69 8.31 -0.30
CA VAL A 80 -20.29 7.30 -1.28
C VAL A 80 -21.05 7.48 -2.60
N ALA A 81 -22.36 7.74 -2.52
CA ALA A 81 -23.19 7.95 -3.70
C ALA A 81 -22.79 9.22 -4.47
N GLN A 82 -22.50 10.32 -3.76
CA GLN A 82 -22.01 11.56 -4.38
C GLN A 82 -20.63 11.37 -5.00
N PHE A 83 -19.75 10.61 -4.34
CA PHE A 83 -18.44 10.24 -4.88
C PHE A 83 -18.59 9.48 -6.19
N TYR A 84 -19.43 8.45 -6.27
CA TYR A 84 -19.65 7.69 -7.51
C TYR A 84 -20.25 8.52 -8.64
N LEU A 85 -21.24 9.37 -8.35
CA LEU A 85 -21.81 10.26 -9.35
C LEU A 85 -20.74 11.24 -9.90
N SER A 86 -19.93 11.81 -9.01
CA SER A 86 -18.82 12.70 -9.40
C SER A 86 -17.72 11.97 -10.16
N ALA A 87 -17.41 10.74 -9.75
CA ALA A 87 -16.37 9.92 -10.36
C ALA A 87 -16.68 9.58 -11.82
N LYS A 88 -17.96 9.28 -12.13
CA LYS A 88 -18.40 9.03 -13.52
C LYS A 88 -18.00 10.20 -14.43
N ASP A 89 -18.31 11.43 -14.02
CA ASP A 89 -18.02 12.62 -14.82
C ASP A 89 -16.51 12.86 -14.89
N ARG A 90 -15.77 12.70 -13.78
CA ARG A 90 -14.31 12.86 -13.75
C ARG A 90 -13.59 11.88 -14.66
N ILE A 91 -13.99 10.60 -14.64
CA ILE A 91 -13.45 9.57 -15.55
C ILE A 91 -13.69 9.98 -17.00
N GLY A 92 -14.89 10.48 -17.32
CA GLY A 92 -15.19 10.95 -18.66
C GLY A 92 -14.24 12.05 -19.14
N HIS A 93 -14.03 13.08 -18.31
CA HIS A 93 -13.08 14.16 -18.60
C HIS A 93 -11.64 13.65 -18.70
N GLU A 94 -11.23 12.71 -17.86
CA GLU A 94 -9.89 12.12 -17.89
C GLU A 94 -9.63 11.38 -19.21
N ILE A 95 -10.58 10.55 -19.66
CA ILE A 95 -10.48 9.86 -20.95
C ILE A 95 -10.41 10.85 -22.11
N GLU A 96 -11.25 11.89 -22.10
CA GLU A 96 -11.23 12.92 -23.15
C GLU A 96 -9.91 13.69 -23.18
N ASN A 97 -9.41 14.12 -22.02
CA ASN A 97 -8.13 14.81 -21.91
C ASN A 97 -6.95 13.93 -22.35
N ALA A 98 -6.91 12.69 -21.86
CA ALA A 98 -5.85 11.74 -22.22
C ALA A 98 -5.83 11.46 -23.72
N THR A 99 -7.00 11.20 -24.33
CA THR A 99 -7.12 10.91 -25.77
C THR A 99 -6.88 12.13 -26.66
N ALA A 100 -7.10 13.35 -26.15
CA ALA A 100 -6.69 14.56 -26.85
C ALA A 100 -5.17 14.72 -26.91
N SER A 101 -4.46 14.27 -25.86
CA SER A 101 -3.00 14.34 -25.77
C SER A 101 -2.27 13.14 -26.41
N ASP A 102 -2.94 11.99 -26.53
CA ASP A 102 -2.37 10.75 -27.09
C ASP A 102 -3.29 10.15 -28.18
N PRO A 103 -2.97 10.40 -29.47
CA PRO A 103 -3.70 9.81 -30.59
C PRO A 103 -3.68 8.28 -30.62
N ASN A 104 -2.65 7.63 -30.08
CA ASN A 104 -2.57 6.17 -30.04
C ASN A 104 -3.57 5.60 -29.04
N LEU A 105 -3.72 6.24 -27.88
CA LEU A 105 -4.75 5.89 -26.91
C LEU A 105 -6.15 6.07 -27.50
N ALA A 106 -6.39 7.18 -28.20
CA ALA A 106 -7.67 7.45 -28.85
C ALA A 106 -8.05 6.36 -29.86
N GLU A 107 -7.10 5.95 -30.69
CA GLU A 107 -7.29 4.89 -31.67
C GLU A 107 -7.43 3.51 -31.01
N GLY A 108 -6.68 3.25 -29.94
CA GLY A 108 -6.80 2.04 -29.13
C GLY A 108 -8.20 1.84 -28.55
N ILE A 109 -8.79 2.89 -27.97
CA ILE A 109 -10.16 2.87 -27.43
C ILE A 109 -11.18 2.60 -28.55
N LYS A 110 -11.08 3.27 -29.70
CA LYS A 110 -12.00 3.04 -30.84
C LYS A 110 -11.90 1.61 -31.36
N ASN A 111 -10.68 1.09 -31.46
CA ASN A 111 -10.43 -0.24 -31.96
C ASN A 111 -10.95 -1.31 -31.01
N LEU A 112 -10.69 -1.18 -29.71
CA LEU A 112 -11.21 -2.11 -28.73
C LEU A 112 -12.74 -2.10 -28.72
N SER A 113 -13.39 -0.94 -28.72
CA SER A 113 -14.86 -0.84 -28.79
C SER A 113 -15.43 -1.61 -29.98
N ARG A 114 -14.87 -1.41 -31.19
CA ARG A 114 -15.31 -2.12 -32.40
C ARG A 114 -15.12 -3.63 -32.30
N ILE A 115 -13.97 -4.06 -31.78
CA ILE A 115 -13.64 -5.49 -31.61
C ILE A 115 -14.65 -6.14 -30.66
N LEU A 116 -14.92 -5.52 -29.51
CA LEU A 116 -15.87 -6.05 -28.53
C LEU A 116 -17.32 -6.07 -29.05
N GLU A 117 -17.73 -5.06 -29.81
CA GLU A 117 -19.06 -5.05 -30.47
C GLU A 117 -19.20 -6.17 -31.50
N SER A 118 -18.13 -6.46 -32.26
CA SER A 118 -18.12 -7.49 -33.31
C SER A 118 -17.79 -8.90 -32.81
N ALA A 119 -17.34 -9.06 -31.56
CA ALA A 119 -16.92 -10.33 -31.02
C ALA A 119 -18.12 -11.30 -30.93
N ASP A 120 -18.02 -12.41 -31.64
CA ASP A 120 -18.98 -13.51 -31.65
C ASP A 120 -18.42 -14.74 -30.92
N GLN A 121 -19.20 -15.84 -30.84
CA GLN A 121 -18.75 -17.09 -30.22
C GLN A 121 -17.56 -17.74 -30.95
N GLU A 122 -17.30 -17.40 -32.21
CA GLU A 122 -16.17 -17.92 -32.99
C GLU A 122 -14.87 -17.14 -32.73
N SER A 123 -14.98 -15.92 -32.19
CA SER A 123 -13.84 -15.11 -31.76
C SER A 123 -13.09 -15.80 -30.63
N LYS A 124 -11.80 -16.08 -30.83
CA LYS A 124 -10.98 -16.73 -29.80
C LYS A 124 -10.89 -15.81 -28.57
N ALA A 125 -11.40 -16.24 -27.42
CA ALA A 125 -11.35 -15.48 -26.16
C ALA A 125 -9.94 -14.92 -25.82
N SER A 126 -8.89 -15.64 -26.21
CA SER A 126 -7.51 -15.18 -26.07
C SER A 126 -7.18 -13.93 -26.90
N GLN A 127 -7.74 -13.78 -28.10
CA GLN A 127 -7.55 -12.58 -28.93
C GLN A 127 -8.26 -11.38 -28.32
N VAL A 128 -9.50 -11.55 -27.86
CA VAL A 128 -10.25 -10.50 -27.18
C VAL A 128 -9.52 -10.04 -25.91
N THR A 129 -9.01 -10.99 -25.12
CA THR A 129 -8.23 -10.69 -23.90
C THR A 129 -6.97 -9.87 -24.22
N GLU A 130 -6.24 -10.25 -25.28
CA GLU A 130 -5.04 -9.51 -25.72
C GLU A 130 -5.37 -8.07 -26.14
N GLU A 131 -6.50 -7.82 -26.82
CA GLU A 131 -6.91 -6.46 -27.19
C GLU A 131 -7.33 -5.63 -25.96
N ILE A 132 -7.99 -6.24 -24.96
CA ILE A 132 -8.29 -5.58 -23.68
C ILE A 132 -6.98 -5.20 -22.98
N TRP A 133 -6.01 -6.13 -22.93
CA TRP A 133 -4.71 -5.89 -22.30
C TRP A 133 -3.91 -4.78 -22.98
N LYS A 134 -3.92 -4.68 -24.31
CA LYS A 134 -3.22 -3.58 -25.00
C LYS A 134 -3.62 -2.19 -24.49
N LEU A 135 -4.86 -2.04 -24.01
CA LEU A 135 -5.36 -0.77 -23.49
C LEU A 135 -5.19 -0.65 -21.97
N PHE A 136 -5.59 -1.67 -21.21
CA PHE A 136 -5.69 -1.59 -19.75
C PHE A 136 -4.55 -2.26 -18.99
N PHE A 137 -3.78 -3.14 -19.63
CA PHE A 137 -2.63 -3.81 -19.04
C PHE A 137 -1.57 -4.17 -20.11
N PRO A 138 -0.89 -3.17 -20.70
CA PRO A 138 -0.01 -3.39 -21.85
C PRO A 138 1.12 -4.38 -21.59
N GLU A 139 1.60 -4.47 -20.34
CA GLU A 139 2.61 -5.44 -19.90
C GLU A 139 2.11 -6.89 -19.98
N GLY A 140 0.79 -7.10 -20.00
CA GLY A 140 0.17 -8.40 -20.15
C GLY A 140 0.21 -8.95 -21.58
N VAL A 141 0.38 -8.09 -22.58
CA VAL A 141 0.28 -8.48 -23.99
C VAL A 141 1.30 -9.56 -24.35
N GLY A 142 0.83 -10.65 -24.95
CA GLY A 142 1.63 -11.80 -25.35
C GLY A 142 1.92 -12.81 -24.23
N LEU A 143 1.48 -12.56 -22.98
CA LEU A 143 1.67 -13.52 -21.88
C LEU A 143 0.96 -14.85 -22.14
N THR A 144 -0.21 -14.84 -22.79
CA THR A 144 -0.96 -16.06 -23.09
C THR A 144 -0.33 -16.84 -24.25
N SER A 145 0.13 -16.14 -25.28
CA SER A 145 0.63 -16.76 -26.51
C SER A 145 2.10 -17.17 -26.44
N SER A 146 2.92 -16.55 -25.60
CA SER A 146 4.36 -16.81 -25.50
C SER A 146 4.95 -16.62 -24.10
N PRO A 147 4.43 -17.30 -23.06
CA PRO A 147 4.77 -17.06 -21.66
C PRO A 147 6.27 -17.15 -21.37
N LYS A 148 6.97 -18.13 -21.95
CA LYS A 148 8.43 -18.29 -21.77
C LYS A 148 9.23 -17.11 -22.33
N LYS A 149 8.81 -16.57 -23.48
CA LYS A 149 9.47 -15.41 -24.11
C LYS A 149 9.23 -14.16 -23.28
N SER A 150 8.00 -13.94 -22.82
CA SER A 150 7.64 -12.79 -22.00
C SER A 150 8.34 -12.83 -20.64
N ILE A 151 8.41 -13.99 -19.97
CA ILE A 151 9.18 -14.16 -18.72
C ILE A 151 10.66 -13.82 -18.95
N ARG A 152 11.24 -14.33 -20.04
CA ARG A 152 12.65 -14.04 -20.37
C ARG A 152 12.86 -12.56 -20.63
N SER A 153 12.03 -11.94 -21.46
CA SER A 153 12.11 -10.51 -21.77
C SER A 153 11.92 -9.65 -20.53
N LEU A 154 11.01 -10.03 -19.63
CA LEU A 154 10.78 -9.32 -18.37
C LEU A 154 11.99 -9.44 -17.45
N ARG A 155 12.58 -10.64 -17.34
CA ARG A 155 13.81 -10.85 -16.57
C ARG A 155 14.99 -10.07 -17.14
N GLU A 156 15.16 -10.05 -18.46
CA GLU A 156 16.20 -9.27 -19.13
C GLU A 156 15.98 -7.76 -18.92
N LYS A 157 14.74 -7.28 -18.99
CA LYS A 157 14.37 -5.88 -18.76
C LYS A 157 14.55 -5.44 -17.29
N ARG A 158 14.30 -6.32 -16.32
CA ARG A 158 14.42 -6.04 -14.88
C ARG A 158 15.77 -6.47 -14.29
N ALA A 159 16.70 -6.96 -15.13
CA ALA A 159 17.99 -7.42 -14.67
C ALA A 159 18.91 -6.22 -14.47
N VAL A 160 19.28 -5.97 -13.23
CA VAL A 160 20.30 -4.96 -12.92
C VAL A 160 21.67 -5.48 -13.35
N LYS A 161 22.33 -4.76 -14.26
CA LYS A 161 23.71 -5.04 -14.64
C LYS A 161 24.66 -4.45 -13.59
N ILE A 162 25.30 -5.31 -12.83
CA ILE A 162 26.28 -4.92 -11.81
C ILE A 162 27.57 -4.45 -12.50
N SER A 163 27.95 -3.20 -12.26
CA SER A 163 29.18 -2.60 -12.79
C SER A 163 30.34 -2.71 -11.78
N ARG A 164 30.02 -2.62 -10.47
CA ARG A 164 31.01 -2.74 -9.40
C ARG A 164 30.37 -3.30 -8.12
N PRO A 165 30.93 -4.36 -7.52
CA PRO A 165 30.48 -4.84 -6.22
C PRO A 165 30.77 -3.81 -5.12
N ASN A 166 29.99 -3.84 -4.05
CA ASN A 166 30.22 -3.03 -2.86
C ASN A 166 31.63 -3.34 -2.29
N PRO A 167 32.54 -2.35 -2.22
CA PRO A 167 33.90 -2.57 -1.70
C PRO A 167 33.95 -2.78 -0.18
N LYS A 168 32.86 -2.46 0.54
CA LYS A 168 32.71 -2.66 1.97
C LYS A 168 31.34 -3.31 2.26
N PRO A 169 31.18 -4.61 1.95
CA PRO A 169 29.94 -5.34 2.25
C PRO A 169 29.67 -5.34 3.76
N ILE A 170 28.40 -5.54 4.12
CA ILE A 170 27.99 -5.77 5.51
C ILE A 170 28.66 -7.06 6.02
N ILE A 171 29.17 -7.03 7.25
CA ILE A 171 29.82 -8.18 7.89
C ILE A 171 28.97 -8.69 9.06
N ASP A 172 28.31 -7.80 9.80
CA ASP A 172 27.39 -8.14 10.89
C ASP A 172 26.04 -7.41 10.67
N PRO A 173 25.08 -8.06 10.00
CA PRO A 173 23.78 -7.46 9.74
C PRO A 173 23.03 -7.01 10.99
N ALA A 174 23.24 -7.65 12.14
CA ALA A 174 22.56 -7.25 13.37
C ALA A 174 23.07 -5.91 13.92
N ALA A 175 24.35 -5.60 13.69
CA ALA A 175 25.01 -4.39 14.18
C ALA A 175 25.13 -3.27 13.13
N GLU A 176 25.13 -3.61 11.85
CA GLU A 176 25.39 -2.65 10.75
C GLU A 176 24.14 -2.29 9.94
N ILE A 177 23.02 -2.99 10.13
CA ILE A 177 21.75 -2.68 9.46
C ILE A 177 20.76 -2.09 10.45
N LEU A 178 20.23 -0.92 10.09
CA LEU A 178 19.10 -0.31 10.77
C LEU A 178 17.80 -0.87 10.19
N PHE A 179 17.18 -1.81 10.90
CA PHE A 179 15.87 -2.32 10.52
C PHE A 179 14.83 -1.24 10.75
N SER A 180 13.85 -1.14 9.85
CA SER A 180 12.81 -0.14 9.97
C SER A 180 11.46 -0.64 9.48
N SER A 181 10.37 -0.03 9.93
CA SER A 181 9.03 -0.31 9.44
C SER A 181 8.06 0.83 9.67
N ASN A 182 6.95 0.82 8.93
CA ASN A 182 5.83 1.74 9.14
C ASN A 182 4.79 1.04 10.03
N VAL A 183 4.30 1.76 11.03
CA VAL A 183 3.15 1.39 11.85
C VAL A 183 2.05 2.38 11.53
N LEU A 184 1.05 1.92 10.78
CA LEU A 184 -0.08 2.73 10.36
C LEU A 184 -1.25 2.44 11.30
N LEU A 185 -1.70 3.42 12.07
CA LEU A 185 -2.71 3.22 13.12
C LEU A 185 -4.04 3.87 12.76
N THR A 186 -5.13 3.18 13.07
CA THR A 186 -6.49 3.69 12.91
C THR A 186 -7.37 3.38 14.13
N LEU A 187 -8.59 3.91 14.11
CA LEU A 187 -9.58 3.69 15.16
C LEU A 187 -9.83 2.19 15.40
N PRO A 188 -10.30 1.82 16.60
CA PRO A 188 -10.79 0.47 16.86
C PRO A 188 -11.86 0.03 15.85
N PRO A 189 -11.99 -1.28 15.56
CA PRO A 189 -13.05 -1.78 14.70
C PRO A 189 -14.43 -1.45 15.29
N ALA A 190 -15.43 -1.30 14.43
CA ALA A 190 -16.80 -1.00 14.81
C ALA A 190 -17.49 -2.21 15.49
N SER A 191 -17.09 -2.58 16.72
CA SER A 191 -17.81 -3.34 17.77
C SER A 191 -16.90 -4.32 18.57
N PRO A 192 -17.16 -4.58 19.88
CA PRO A 192 -18.09 -3.90 20.78
C PRO A 192 -17.37 -3.10 21.89
N THR A 193 -17.82 -1.85 22.08
CA THR A 193 -17.64 -0.97 23.26
C THR A 193 -16.20 -0.75 23.75
N ASP A 194 -15.72 0.50 23.68
CA ASP A 194 -14.43 0.99 24.22
C ASP A 194 -14.06 0.41 25.61
N ASP A 195 -15.06 0.11 26.43
CA ASP A 195 -14.91 -0.48 27.76
C ASP A 195 -14.20 -1.84 27.78
N ARG A 196 -14.29 -2.64 26.70
CA ARG A 196 -13.67 -3.97 26.59
C ARG A 196 -12.23 -3.94 26.10
N LEU A 197 -11.74 -2.80 25.62
CA LEU A 197 -10.35 -2.68 25.21
C LEU A 197 -9.46 -2.90 26.44
N PRO A 198 -8.39 -3.68 26.34
CA PRO A 198 -7.52 -3.98 27.47
C PRO A 198 -6.58 -2.80 27.80
N PHE A 199 -6.91 -1.55 27.45
CA PHE A 199 -6.06 -0.38 27.66
C PHE A 199 -6.41 0.40 28.92
N SER A 200 -5.50 1.28 29.33
CA SER A 200 -5.75 2.23 30.41
C SER A 200 -6.99 3.12 30.15
N ASP A 201 -7.70 3.51 31.21
CA ASP A 201 -8.88 4.39 31.09
C ASP A 201 -8.56 5.72 30.42
N ASN A 202 -7.33 6.22 30.62
CA ASN A 202 -6.81 7.40 29.94
C ASN A 202 -6.77 7.20 28.41
N LEU A 203 -6.24 6.07 27.94
CA LEU A 203 -6.17 5.78 26.50
C LEU A 203 -7.58 5.63 25.89
N LYS A 204 -8.49 4.96 26.59
CA LYS A 204 -9.90 4.83 26.18
C LYS A 204 -10.58 6.19 26.02
N GLN A 205 -10.40 7.09 26.99
CA GLN A 205 -10.96 8.45 26.91
C GLN A 205 -10.40 9.25 25.74
N LYS A 206 -9.09 9.11 25.43
CA LYS A 206 -8.50 9.77 24.26
C LYS A 206 -9.04 9.18 22.95
N LEU A 207 -9.16 7.86 22.84
CA LEU A 207 -9.73 7.18 21.67
C LEU A 207 -11.16 7.64 21.38
N HIS A 208 -11.99 7.76 22.42
CA HIS A 208 -13.35 8.26 22.27
C HIS A 208 -13.40 9.73 21.77
N ARG A 209 -12.39 10.55 22.09
CA ARG A 209 -12.32 11.92 21.53
C ARG A 209 -11.90 11.88 20.07
N ALA A 210 -10.84 11.11 19.76
CA ALA A 210 -10.32 10.97 18.41
C ALA A 210 -11.37 10.40 17.44
N SER A 211 -12.25 9.49 17.88
CA SER A 211 -13.30 8.90 17.03
C SER A 211 -14.36 9.88 16.52
N ARG A 212 -14.40 11.10 17.07
CA ARG A 212 -15.31 12.18 16.63
C ARG A 212 -14.66 13.11 15.61
N GLU A 213 -13.39 12.93 15.33
CA GLU A 213 -12.65 13.75 14.37
C GLU A 213 -12.82 13.20 12.95
N PRO A 214 -12.69 14.05 11.92
CA PRO A 214 -12.62 13.58 10.55
C PRO A 214 -11.32 12.81 10.32
N GLN A 215 -11.39 11.75 9.51
CA GLN A 215 -10.21 11.06 9.01
C GLN A 215 -9.41 11.96 8.06
N LEU A 216 -8.11 12.04 8.27
CA LEU A 216 -7.18 12.85 7.47
C LEU A 216 -6.49 12.05 6.38
N TYR A 217 -6.14 10.79 6.67
CA TYR A 217 -5.35 9.95 5.77
C TYR A 217 -5.99 8.57 5.56
N TRP A 218 -5.79 8.02 4.37
CA TRP A 218 -6.21 6.67 3.99
C TRP A 218 -4.97 5.86 3.70
N TYR A 219 -4.56 5.10 4.69
CA TYR A 219 -3.44 4.18 4.59
C TYR A 219 -3.92 2.81 4.11
N ASP A 220 -3.02 2.10 3.45
CA ASP A 220 -3.23 0.70 3.12
C ASP A 220 -3.01 -0.14 4.39
N HIS A 221 -3.92 -1.09 4.66
CA HIS A 221 -3.86 -1.99 5.81
C HIS A 221 -3.51 -1.34 7.18
N PRO A 222 -4.23 -0.32 7.67
CA PRO A 222 -3.94 0.26 8.98
C PRO A 222 -4.31 -0.71 10.11
N ILE A 223 -3.43 -0.81 11.11
CA ILE A 223 -3.65 -1.55 12.35
C ILE A 223 -4.71 -0.83 13.17
N HIS A 224 -5.82 -1.51 13.41
CA HIS A 224 -6.87 -0.98 14.26
C HIS A 224 -6.44 -1.07 15.73
N ILE A 225 -6.50 0.06 16.44
CA ILE A 225 -6.17 0.08 17.86
C ILE A 225 -7.10 -0.85 18.63
N GLY A 226 -6.54 -1.76 19.43
CA GLY A 226 -7.33 -2.74 20.18
C GLY A 226 -7.70 -4.01 19.42
N VAL A 227 -7.15 -4.20 18.21
CA VAL A 227 -7.22 -5.49 17.54
C VAL A 227 -6.60 -6.59 18.40
N GLN A 228 -7.09 -7.82 18.27
CA GLN A 228 -6.54 -8.97 18.98
C GLN A 228 -5.05 -9.16 18.63
N PRO A 229 -4.18 -9.59 19.57
CA PRO A 229 -2.75 -9.71 19.31
C PRO A 229 -2.36 -10.58 18.10
N GLN A 230 -3.17 -11.59 17.76
CA GLN A 230 -2.92 -12.47 16.60
C GLN A 230 -3.15 -11.77 15.26
N ASN A 231 -3.93 -10.69 15.27
CA ASN A 231 -4.26 -9.86 14.10
C ASN A 231 -3.52 -8.51 14.17
N ASN A 232 -2.60 -8.34 15.11
CA ASN A 232 -1.79 -7.12 15.26
C ASN A 232 -0.48 -7.29 14.46
N GLU A 233 -0.41 -6.68 13.28
CA GLU A 233 0.74 -6.79 12.38
C GLU A 233 2.04 -6.29 13.03
N LEU A 234 1.98 -5.27 13.89
CA LEU A 234 3.13 -4.83 14.68
C LEU A 234 3.74 -5.97 15.49
N LEU A 235 2.90 -6.73 16.20
CA LEU A 235 3.36 -7.87 17.00
C LEU A 235 3.82 -9.03 16.13
N TYR A 236 3.16 -9.25 14.99
CA TYR A 236 3.52 -10.31 14.04
C TYR A 236 4.89 -10.06 13.41
N GLY A 237 5.11 -8.90 12.79
CA GLY A 237 6.35 -8.55 12.12
C GLY A 237 7.55 -8.49 13.06
N LEU A 238 7.39 -7.87 14.23
CA LEU A 238 8.45 -7.81 15.24
C LEU A 238 8.79 -9.19 15.82
N ARG A 239 7.79 -10.07 15.98
CA ARG A 239 8.05 -11.46 16.37
C ARG A 239 8.84 -12.19 15.30
N GLY A 240 8.48 -12.01 14.03
CA GLY A 240 9.22 -12.57 12.90
C GLY A 240 10.68 -12.08 12.84
N LEU A 241 10.93 -10.81 13.15
CA LEU A 241 12.27 -10.25 13.23
C LEU A 241 13.08 -10.85 14.40
N GLU A 242 12.47 -11.03 15.57
CA GLU A 242 13.12 -11.67 16.73
C GLU A 242 13.45 -13.15 16.44
N GLU A 243 12.51 -13.86 15.80
CA GLU A 243 12.70 -15.25 15.36
C GLU A 243 13.80 -15.37 14.30
N ALA A 244 13.87 -14.42 13.37
CA ALA A 244 14.94 -14.33 12.38
C ALA A 244 16.30 -14.18 13.08
N LEU A 245 16.46 -13.25 14.01
CA LEU A 245 17.70 -13.10 14.78
C LEU A 245 18.05 -14.37 15.57
N ALA A 246 17.06 -15.01 16.20
CA ALA A 246 17.27 -16.26 16.91
C ALA A 246 17.74 -17.39 15.98
N PHE A 247 17.24 -17.44 14.74
CA PHE A 247 17.71 -18.36 13.72
C PHE A 247 19.17 -18.09 13.36
N GLU A 248 19.55 -16.84 13.09
CA GLU A 248 20.91 -16.47 12.71
C GLU A 248 21.92 -16.77 13.82
N ARG A 249 21.54 -16.58 15.09
CA ARG A 249 22.36 -16.98 16.25
C ARG A 249 22.57 -18.50 16.35
N ARG A 250 21.55 -19.30 16.01
CA ARG A 250 21.68 -20.78 15.96
C ARG A 250 22.54 -21.23 14.79
N ARG A 251 22.40 -20.55 13.64
CA ARG A 251 23.18 -20.80 12.42
C ARG A 251 24.65 -20.40 12.59
N GLY A 252 24.94 -19.45 13.46
CA GLY A 252 26.29 -18.94 13.72
C GLY A 252 26.68 -17.75 12.84
N THR A 253 25.73 -17.22 12.06
CA THR A 253 25.90 -16.03 11.21
C THR A 253 26.08 -14.76 12.06
N THR A 254 25.41 -14.70 13.21
CA THR A 254 25.46 -13.57 14.14
C THR A 254 25.85 -14.05 15.54
N ALA A 255 26.52 -13.18 16.31
CA ALA A 255 26.92 -13.49 17.69
C ALA A 255 25.73 -13.82 18.59
N LYS A 256 25.90 -14.79 19.50
CA LYS A 256 24.82 -15.25 20.41
C LYS A 256 24.22 -14.14 21.29
N THR A 257 24.96 -13.07 21.53
CA THR A 257 24.58 -11.92 22.34
C THR A 257 24.16 -10.70 21.50
N ALA A 258 24.16 -10.79 20.18
CA ALA A 258 23.89 -9.62 19.32
C ALA A 258 22.46 -9.15 19.46
N SER A 259 22.23 -7.86 19.73
CA SER A 259 20.93 -7.21 19.60
C SER A 259 20.82 -6.52 18.25
N MET A 260 19.61 -6.12 17.89
CA MET A 260 19.31 -5.32 16.71
C MET A 260 18.57 -4.05 17.09
N THR A 261 18.69 -3.02 16.28
CA THR A 261 17.86 -1.82 16.38
C THR A 261 16.77 -1.85 15.31
N CYS A 262 15.52 -1.58 15.72
CA CYS A 262 14.39 -1.41 14.83
C CYS A 262 13.72 -0.04 15.05
N ILE A 263 13.56 0.71 13.96
CA ILE A 263 12.86 2.00 13.97
C ILE A 263 11.45 1.84 13.41
N LEU A 264 10.47 2.36 14.12
CA LEU A 264 9.07 2.39 13.73
C LEU A 264 8.64 3.84 13.46
N SER A 265 8.25 4.14 12.23
CA SER A 265 7.48 5.34 11.91
C SER A 265 6.02 5.09 12.26
N ALA A 266 5.48 5.84 13.21
CA ALA A 266 4.10 5.73 13.65
C ALA A 266 3.25 6.82 13.02
N SER A 267 2.45 6.42 12.03
CA SER A 267 1.54 7.28 11.28
C SER A 267 0.10 6.99 11.69
N VAL A 268 -0.76 7.98 11.64
CA VAL A 268 -2.14 7.86 12.15
C VAL A 268 -3.17 8.34 11.16
N THR A 269 -4.37 7.75 11.13
CA THR A 269 -5.43 8.18 10.20
C THR A 269 -6.17 9.45 10.66
N LEU A 270 -6.10 9.82 11.95
CA LEU A 270 -6.76 11.01 12.54
C LEU A 270 -5.81 11.78 13.44
N ALA A 271 -5.99 13.10 13.53
CA ALA A 271 -5.13 13.97 14.33
C ALA A 271 -5.10 13.57 15.82
N GLY A 272 -6.25 13.24 16.41
CA GLY A 272 -6.36 12.86 17.81
C GLY A 272 -5.66 11.55 18.17
N LEU A 273 -5.24 10.76 17.17
CA LEU A 273 -4.47 9.54 17.39
C LEU A 273 -2.97 9.79 17.60
N HIS A 274 -2.40 10.96 17.27
CA HIS A 274 -0.97 11.22 17.47
C HIS A 274 -0.55 11.05 18.94
N GLU A 275 -1.35 11.58 19.87
CA GLU A 275 -1.11 11.44 21.31
C GLU A 275 -1.35 10.01 21.86
N ILE A 276 -1.89 9.12 21.04
CA ILE A 276 -2.29 7.75 21.38
C ILE A 276 -1.28 6.76 20.79
N ALA A 277 -0.71 7.05 19.62
CA ALA A 277 0.12 6.15 18.84
C ALA A 277 1.28 5.54 19.64
N ARG A 278 2.14 6.39 20.21
CA ARG A 278 3.29 5.93 21.01
C ARG A 278 2.84 5.16 22.27
N PRO A 279 1.96 5.70 23.14
CA PRO A 279 1.47 4.95 24.31
C PRO A 279 0.82 3.60 23.96
N TYR A 280 0.06 3.53 22.87
CA TYR A 280 -0.53 2.27 22.40
C TYR A 280 0.54 1.25 22.03
N ILE A 281 1.53 1.64 21.22
CA ILE A 281 2.65 0.78 20.84
C ILE A 281 3.40 0.31 22.08
N GLU A 282 3.72 1.21 23.01
CA GLU A 282 4.40 0.86 24.26
C GLU A 282 3.58 -0.13 25.11
N GLU A 283 2.27 0.09 25.26
CA GLU A 283 1.40 -0.84 26.00
C GLU A 283 1.35 -2.22 25.32
N GLU A 284 1.24 -2.31 23.98
CA GLU A 284 1.24 -3.57 23.24
C GLU A 284 2.58 -4.31 23.37
N LEU A 285 3.70 -3.61 23.17
CA LEU A 285 5.04 -4.21 23.26
C LEU A 285 5.39 -4.62 24.69
N SER A 286 4.92 -3.90 25.71
CA SER A 286 5.15 -4.29 27.12
C SER A 286 4.46 -5.60 27.51
N ARG A 287 3.38 -5.96 26.79
CA ARG A 287 2.63 -7.21 26.98
C ARG A 287 3.18 -8.35 26.12
N ALA A 288 4.01 -8.03 25.13
CA ALA A 288 4.69 -9.00 24.30
C ALA A 288 5.86 -9.63 25.08
N ASP A 289 5.79 -10.94 25.31
CA ASP A 289 6.83 -11.69 26.04
C ASP A 289 8.00 -12.15 25.15
N PHE A 290 7.93 -11.86 23.85
CA PHE A 290 8.88 -12.34 22.85
C PHE A 290 10.03 -11.36 22.57
N LEU A 291 9.82 -10.05 22.72
CA LEU A 291 10.85 -9.03 22.42
C LEU A 291 11.94 -9.03 23.48
N LYS A 292 13.12 -9.54 23.12
CA LYS A 292 14.25 -9.69 24.06
C LYS A 292 15.55 -9.11 23.53
N HIS A 293 15.69 -9.03 22.22
CA HIS A 293 16.95 -8.72 21.58
C HIS A 293 16.83 -7.67 20.48
N ILE A 294 15.69 -6.98 20.42
CA ILE A 294 15.44 -5.87 19.52
C ILE A 294 15.15 -4.62 20.34
N ASP A 295 15.98 -3.59 20.14
CA ASP A 295 15.76 -2.25 20.66
C ASP A 295 14.83 -1.51 19.69
N VAL A 296 13.60 -1.25 20.13
CA VAL A 296 12.57 -0.62 19.30
C VAL A 296 12.47 0.88 19.61
N TYR A 297 12.57 1.71 18.57
CA TYR A 297 12.42 3.16 18.65
C TYR A 297 11.22 3.60 17.82
N VAL A 298 10.28 4.28 18.45
CA VAL A 298 9.07 4.80 17.78
C VAL A 298 9.26 6.29 17.50
N PHE A 299 8.95 6.71 16.28
CA PHE A 299 8.94 8.11 15.85
C PHE A 299 7.56 8.47 15.33
N THR A 300 6.97 9.49 15.94
CA THR A 300 5.73 10.14 15.51
C THR A 300 6.05 11.39 14.67
N GLU A 301 5.03 12.00 14.08
CA GLU A 301 5.20 13.27 13.33
C GLU A 301 5.82 14.36 14.22
N ASP A 302 5.39 14.45 15.48
CA ASP A 302 5.96 15.38 16.47
C ASP A 302 7.46 15.12 16.68
N ASP A 303 7.90 13.85 16.70
CA ASP A 303 9.31 13.52 16.84
C ASP A 303 10.11 13.92 15.59
N THR A 304 9.53 13.77 14.40
CA THR A 304 10.17 14.21 13.16
C THR A 304 10.29 15.73 13.07
N ASP A 305 9.25 16.46 13.47
CA ASP A 305 9.27 17.92 13.52
C ASP A 305 10.35 18.42 14.48
N ARG A 306 10.53 17.76 15.61
CA ARG A 306 11.61 18.09 16.55
C ARG A 306 12.99 17.80 15.98
N ILE A 307 13.18 16.67 15.29
CA ILE A 307 14.45 16.38 14.60
C ILE A 307 14.74 17.46 13.54
N ILE A 308 13.74 17.84 12.73
CA ILE A 308 13.89 18.88 11.72
C ILE A 308 14.29 20.19 12.39
N ASN A 309 13.48 20.68 13.31
CA ASN A 309 13.62 22.05 13.81
C ASN A 309 14.77 22.20 14.82
N GLU A 310 14.94 21.24 15.73
CA GLU A 310 15.94 21.32 16.80
C GLU A 310 17.33 20.87 16.34
N VAL A 311 17.43 20.02 15.30
CA VAL A 311 18.70 19.44 14.85
C VAL A 311 19.05 19.86 13.42
N LEU A 312 18.23 19.49 12.43
CA LEU A 312 18.62 19.58 11.02
C LEU A 312 18.60 21.02 10.49
N VAL A 313 17.51 21.76 10.69
CA VAL A 313 17.38 23.18 10.30
C VAL A 313 18.38 24.02 11.07
N ALA A 314 18.51 23.80 12.37
CA ALA A 314 19.51 24.49 13.20
C ALA A 314 20.93 24.31 12.66
N ALA A 315 21.32 23.06 12.32
CA ALA A 315 22.62 22.77 11.73
C ALA A 315 22.79 23.37 10.33
N ALA A 316 21.75 23.29 9.47
CA ALA A 316 21.81 23.82 8.11
C ALA A 316 21.97 25.35 8.09
N LEU A 317 21.26 26.06 8.97
CA LEU A 317 21.41 27.50 9.12
C LEU A 317 22.80 27.87 9.64
N GLN A 318 23.29 27.16 10.66
CA GLN A 318 24.57 27.49 11.30
C GLN A 318 25.79 27.14 10.45
N PHE A 319 25.79 25.98 9.79
CA PHE A 319 26.99 25.43 9.15
C PHE A 319 26.96 25.49 7.63
N LEU A 320 25.77 25.55 7.01
CA LEU A 320 25.61 25.51 5.55
C LEU A 320 25.07 26.84 4.97
N ASN A 321 24.64 27.77 5.82
CA ASN A 321 23.99 29.02 5.40
C ASN A 321 22.81 28.76 4.43
N ALA A 322 21.97 27.78 4.76
CA ALA A 322 20.84 27.34 3.96
C ALA A 322 19.51 27.85 4.54
N PRO A 323 19.05 29.07 4.16
CA PRO A 323 17.84 29.68 4.75
C PRO A 323 16.54 28.95 4.37
N GLU A 324 16.54 28.18 3.29
CA GLU A 324 15.36 27.42 2.82
C GLU A 324 15.27 26.01 3.40
N ALA A 325 16.16 25.64 4.33
CA ALA A 325 16.28 24.28 4.85
C ALA A 325 14.97 23.75 5.46
N GLU A 326 14.17 24.61 6.09
CA GLU A 326 12.87 24.21 6.65
C GLU A 326 11.91 23.70 5.57
N ASN A 327 11.79 24.43 4.46
CA ASN A 327 10.94 24.05 3.33
C ASN A 327 11.45 22.78 2.64
N GLU A 328 12.77 22.65 2.47
CA GLU A 328 13.39 21.47 1.85
C GLU A 328 13.25 20.22 2.72
N LEU A 329 13.32 20.37 4.05
CA LEU A 329 13.19 19.27 5.00
C LEU A 329 11.74 18.92 5.32
N ALA A 330 10.76 19.72 4.91
CA ALA A 330 9.35 19.44 5.15
C ALA A 330 8.90 18.08 4.58
N MET A 331 9.63 17.48 3.63
CA MET A 331 9.38 16.13 3.12
C MET A 331 9.76 14.99 4.09
N PHE A 332 10.50 15.29 5.16
CA PHE A 332 10.87 14.35 6.21
C PHE A 332 9.77 14.27 7.26
N GLY A 333 8.92 13.25 7.16
CA GLY A 333 7.82 13.04 8.11
C GLY A 333 7.26 11.64 7.98
N VAL A 334 6.45 11.24 8.95
CA VAL A 334 5.80 9.94 9.00
C VAL A 334 4.33 10.01 8.61
N ASP A 335 3.68 11.16 8.64
CA ASP A 335 2.28 11.31 8.24
C ASP A 335 2.08 11.82 6.82
N GLY A 336 0.88 11.59 6.28
CA GLY A 336 0.43 12.10 4.99
C GLY A 336 0.78 11.19 3.81
N GLU A 337 1.11 11.82 2.68
CA GLU A 337 1.40 11.12 1.42
C GLU A 337 2.51 10.08 1.60
N TYR A 338 2.37 8.92 0.95
CA TYR A 338 3.29 7.78 1.09
C TYR A 338 4.77 8.13 0.80
N GLY A 339 5.02 9.16 -0.01
CA GLY A 339 6.36 9.69 -0.28
C GLY A 339 7.09 10.22 0.96
N ARG A 340 6.37 10.78 1.95
CA ARG A 340 6.94 11.27 3.22
C ARG A 340 7.48 10.13 4.06
N HIS A 341 6.68 9.09 4.26
CA HIS A 341 7.03 7.85 4.97
C HIS A 341 8.34 7.25 4.44
N PHE A 342 8.44 7.14 3.11
CA PHE A 342 9.63 6.61 2.47
C PHE A 342 10.86 7.51 2.63
N SER A 343 10.65 8.83 2.62
CA SER A 343 11.70 9.82 2.84
C SER A 343 12.24 9.73 4.27
N PHE A 344 11.36 9.60 5.27
CA PHE A 344 11.74 9.37 6.67
C PHE A 344 12.63 8.14 6.82
N LEU A 345 12.18 6.97 6.33
CA LEU A 345 12.92 5.71 6.49
C LEU A 345 14.31 5.76 5.84
N LYS A 346 14.43 6.42 4.68
CA LYS A 346 15.71 6.62 4.01
C LYS A 346 16.64 7.57 4.77
N ALA A 347 16.11 8.73 5.17
CA ALA A 347 16.91 9.76 5.82
C ALA A 347 17.34 9.35 7.24
N MET A 348 16.52 8.56 7.93
CA MET A 348 16.83 8.11 9.29
C MET A 348 18.08 7.25 9.35
N ALA A 349 18.39 6.47 8.30
CA ALA A 349 19.64 5.71 8.25
C ALA A 349 20.89 6.62 8.30
N ALA A 350 20.86 7.73 7.57
CA ALA A 350 21.94 8.72 7.58
C ALA A 350 22.00 9.48 8.90
N PHE A 351 20.84 9.88 9.44
CA PHE A 351 20.75 10.53 10.75
C PHE A 351 21.33 9.63 11.84
N TRP A 352 20.92 8.36 11.89
CA TRP A 352 21.36 7.40 12.89
C TRP A 352 22.85 7.12 12.81
N ASN A 353 23.40 6.99 11.59
CA ASN A 353 24.83 6.81 11.39
C ASN A 353 25.65 7.98 11.97
N VAL A 354 25.19 9.21 11.77
CA VAL A 354 25.93 10.41 12.21
C VAL A 354 25.79 10.65 13.71
N PHE A 355 24.58 10.52 14.26
CA PHE A 355 24.28 10.99 15.61
C PHE A 355 24.17 9.89 16.68
N VAL A 356 23.97 8.63 16.29
CA VAL A 356 23.65 7.55 17.24
C VAL A 356 24.66 6.41 17.17
N ASP A 357 24.84 5.80 16.00
CA ASP A 357 25.76 4.67 15.82
C ASP A 357 26.46 4.69 14.44
N PRO A 358 27.76 5.05 14.40
CA PRO A 358 28.52 5.15 13.14
C PRO A 358 28.79 3.81 12.47
N ARG A 359 28.42 2.68 13.10
CA ARG A 359 28.52 1.34 12.50
C ARG A 359 27.39 1.05 11.52
N ILE A 360 26.26 1.77 11.61
CA ILE A 360 25.15 1.59 10.67
C ILE A 360 25.60 1.92 9.26
N ALA A 361 25.63 0.93 8.38
CA ALA A 361 26.07 1.05 7.00
C ALA A 361 24.92 0.89 5.99
N ALA A 362 23.77 0.37 6.44
CA ALA A 362 22.58 0.20 5.61
C ALA A 362 21.28 0.32 6.43
N THR A 363 20.16 0.44 5.72
CA THR A 363 18.82 0.25 6.30
C THR A 363 18.06 -0.83 5.52
N PHE A 364 17.20 -1.55 6.22
CA PHE A 364 16.29 -2.51 5.63
C PHE A 364 14.89 -2.30 6.20
N LYS A 365 13.94 -1.91 5.33
CA LYS A 365 12.53 -1.82 5.70
C LYS A 365 11.93 -3.22 5.68
N ILE A 366 11.39 -3.66 6.81
CA ILE A 366 10.48 -4.81 6.88
C ILE A 366 9.04 -4.32 6.71
N ASP A 367 8.22 -5.11 6.06
CA ASP A 367 6.76 -4.96 6.12
C ASP A 367 6.27 -5.80 7.30
N LEU A 368 5.40 -5.23 8.15
CA LEU A 368 5.00 -5.87 9.42
C LEU A 368 4.10 -7.09 9.22
N ASP A 369 3.48 -7.22 8.05
CA ASP A 369 2.72 -8.38 7.60
C ASP A 369 3.61 -9.47 6.97
N GLN A 370 4.93 -9.23 6.89
CA GLN A 370 5.90 -10.16 6.32
C GLN A 370 6.96 -10.56 7.34
N VAL A 371 7.45 -11.79 7.21
CA VAL A 371 8.52 -12.33 8.04
C VAL A 371 9.57 -12.99 7.17
N PHE A 372 10.83 -12.99 7.61
CA PHE A 372 11.89 -13.68 6.88
C PHE A 372 11.67 -15.20 6.94
N PRO A 373 11.44 -15.87 5.79
CA PRO A 373 11.24 -17.32 5.77
C PRO A 373 12.60 -18.04 5.80
N GLN A 374 13.32 -17.89 6.92
CA GLN A 374 14.75 -18.22 7.04
C GLN A 374 15.08 -19.65 6.59
N GLN A 375 14.27 -20.62 7.00
CA GLN A 375 14.48 -22.02 6.61
C GLN A 375 14.32 -22.23 5.10
N ILE A 376 13.28 -21.65 4.50
CA ILE A 376 13.02 -21.76 3.06
C ILE A 376 14.15 -21.08 2.28
N LEU A 377 14.61 -19.90 2.73
CA LEU A 377 15.75 -19.21 2.11
C LEU A 377 16.99 -20.10 2.08
N VAL A 378 17.33 -20.72 3.21
CA VAL A 378 18.47 -21.63 3.29
C VAL A 378 18.27 -22.85 2.39
N GLU A 379 17.09 -23.46 2.38
CA GLU A 379 16.78 -24.62 1.54
C GLU A 379 16.89 -24.30 0.03
N GLN A 380 16.42 -23.12 -0.39
CA GLN A 380 16.37 -22.74 -1.80
C GLN A 380 17.66 -22.10 -2.32
N THR A 381 18.39 -21.40 -1.46
CA THR A 381 19.54 -20.56 -1.88
C THR A 381 20.86 -20.95 -1.21
N GLY A 382 20.82 -21.78 -0.17
CA GLY A 382 21.96 -22.09 0.69
C GLY A 382 22.25 -21.02 1.74
N ALA A 383 21.63 -19.84 1.65
CA ALA A 383 21.88 -18.69 2.52
C ALA A 383 20.63 -18.23 3.28
N SER A 384 20.81 -17.80 4.52
CA SER A 384 19.78 -17.12 5.32
C SER A 384 19.60 -15.66 4.87
N ALA A 385 18.57 -14.98 5.38
CA ALA A 385 18.33 -13.57 5.05
C ALA A 385 19.56 -12.70 5.39
N PHE A 386 20.21 -12.93 6.53
CA PHE A 386 21.36 -12.10 6.93
C PHE A 386 22.58 -12.39 6.07
N GLU A 387 22.79 -13.65 5.67
CA GLU A 387 23.85 -14.01 4.74
C GLU A 387 23.67 -13.36 3.36
N HIS A 388 22.43 -13.15 2.90
CA HIS A 388 22.16 -12.41 1.67
C HIS A 388 22.55 -10.93 1.78
N PHE A 389 22.38 -10.31 2.95
CA PHE A 389 22.83 -8.94 3.20
C PHE A 389 24.35 -8.79 3.23
N MET A 390 25.07 -9.85 3.55
CA MET A 390 26.54 -9.86 3.61
C MET A 390 27.21 -9.99 2.23
N THR A 391 26.43 -10.21 1.18
CA THR A 391 26.99 -10.31 -0.18
C THR A 391 27.52 -8.97 -0.66
N SER A 392 28.57 -8.99 -1.48
CA SER A 392 29.08 -7.76 -2.12
C SER A 392 28.17 -7.20 -3.21
N LEU A 393 27.03 -7.87 -3.48
CA LEU A 393 25.97 -7.34 -4.32
C LEU A 393 25.07 -6.36 -3.56
N TRP A 394 24.98 -6.48 -2.23
CA TRP A 394 24.27 -5.53 -1.40
C TRP A 394 25.01 -4.20 -1.33
N GLY A 395 24.36 -3.12 -1.79
CA GLY A 395 25.00 -1.80 -1.94
C GLY A 395 25.94 -1.69 -3.14
N ALA A 396 25.87 -2.62 -4.11
CA ALA A 396 26.66 -2.56 -5.34
C ALA A 396 26.19 -1.44 -6.27
N HIS A 397 27.08 -1.02 -7.18
CA HIS A 397 26.71 -0.14 -8.28
C HIS A 397 26.17 -0.95 -9.45
N GLY A 398 24.99 -0.58 -9.93
CA GLY A 398 24.36 -1.22 -11.07
C GLY A 398 23.59 -0.23 -11.94
N THR A 399 23.19 -0.70 -13.10
CA THR A 399 22.28 0.01 -14.01
C THR A 399 21.10 -0.91 -14.28
N ASP A 400 19.89 -0.41 -14.06
CA ASP A 400 18.62 -1.02 -14.49
C ASP A 400 18.41 -0.76 -15.99
#